data_AF-A0A4V2WBW4-F1
#
_entry.id   AF-A0A4V2WBW4-F1
#
_cell.length_a   1.000
_cell.length_b   1.000
_cell.length_c   1.000
_cell.angle_alpha   90.00
_cell.angle_beta   90.00
_cell.angle_gamma   90.00
#
_symmetry.space_group_name_H-M   'P 1'
#
loop_
_entity.id
_entity.type
_entity.pdbx_description
1 polymer ?
#
loop_
_entity_poly.entity_id
_entity_poly.type
_entity_poly.pdbx_seq_one_letter_code
_entity_poly.pdbx_strand_id
1 'polypeptide(L)'
;MSGIITILGLGAGELDQLTMGVYRKIKEADHMFVRTKEHPVIEELEKEGIQYTAFDSVYEAHDTFEIVYETIANTLLEQAEGTEIIYAVPGHPLVAERTVQLLLEKGKVANVEVRIEGGQSFLDPMFASLKIDPIEGFQLIDATSFERGQLELRQHLIFCQVYDAFVASDVKLTLMEMLSDDYEVYIVTAAGTSFEQVKKVPLYMLDHETELNNLTSVYVPPVKERASLYQQFDVLREIIADLRGPNGCPWDKKQTHQSLKKYLIEEAYEVLEAIDEEDDDHLVEELGDILLQVMLHAQIGEDEGWFSIDDIIRTLAEKMVRRHPHVFGDTDVNNADEVIANWEEIKKQEKGFVKESVLAGIPKSLPQLMRAYEIQKKAGKVGFDWVDVQPMIEKALEEWQEFQQEVVNMDEKKMLGEFGDLLFAFVNIARHYKLDPEEALRSTNEKFMDRFLYMEAKVAEMNKEMQDLSLEQLDILWEEAKQTER
;
A
#
# COMPACT_ATOMS: atom_id res chain seq x y z
N MET A 1 -22.60 -28.00 40.46
CA MET A 1 -22.97 -28.35 39.07
C MET A 1 -22.26 -27.36 38.17
N SER A 2 -21.81 -27.75 36.98
CA SER A 2 -21.29 -26.76 36.02
C SER A 2 -22.43 -25.81 35.65
N GLY A 3 -22.14 -24.52 35.56
CA GLY A 3 -23.10 -23.52 35.10
C GLY A 3 -23.42 -23.69 33.62
N ILE A 4 -24.58 -23.20 33.18
CA ILE A 4 -24.95 -23.16 31.76
C ILE A 4 -25.43 -21.75 31.42
N ILE A 5 -24.85 -21.16 30.37
CA ILE A 5 -25.35 -19.92 29.76
C ILE A 5 -25.86 -20.28 28.37
N THR A 6 -27.18 -20.17 28.18
CA THR A 6 -27.80 -20.30 26.86
C THR A 6 -27.97 -18.91 26.26
N ILE A 7 -27.24 -18.63 25.19
CA ILE A 7 -27.27 -17.35 24.49
C ILE A 7 -28.29 -17.43 23.35
N LEU A 8 -29.28 -16.54 23.37
CA LEU A 8 -30.36 -16.47 22.40
C LEU A 8 -30.26 -15.21 21.54
N GLY A 9 -30.38 -15.36 20.23
CA GLY A 9 -30.51 -14.21 19.33
C GLY A 9 -31.96 -13.79 19.15
N LEU A 10 -32.25 -12.51 19.38
CA LEU A 10 -33.59 -11.93 19.26
C LEU A 10 -33.98 -11.55 17.83
N GLY A 11 -33.03 -11.60 16.88
CA GLY A 11 -33.26 -11.09 15.52
C GLY A 11 -33.10 -9.57 15.45
N ALA A 12 -33.29 -8.99 14.27
CA ALA A 12 -33.08 -7.57 14.02
C ALA A 12 -34.36 -6.71 14.15
N GLY A 13 -35.51 -7.34 14.37
CA GLY A 13 -36.81 -6.70 14.22
C GLY A 13 -37.83 -7.04 15.29
N GLU A 14 -39.07 -7.26 14.85
CA GLU A 14 -40.25 -7.46 15.69
C GLU A 14 -40.42 -8.94 16.11
N LEU A 15 -41.35 -9.22 17.04
CA LEU A 15 -41.56 -10.55 17.59
C LEU A 15 -41.84 -11.63 16.51
N ASP A 16 -42.46 -11.28 15.40
CA ASP A 16 -42.75 -12.20 14.28
C ASP A 16 -41.49 -12.75 13.58
N GLN A 17 -40.34 -12.08 13.74
CA GLN A 17 -39.06 -12.55 13.22
C GLN A 17 -38.35 -13.50 14.21
N LEU A 18 -38.83 -13.60 15.45
CA LEU A 18 -38.25 -14.48 16.45
C LEU A 18 -38.58 -15.93 16.11
N THR A 19 -37.55 -16.77 15.98
CA THR A 19 -37.79 -18.19 15.68
C THR A 19 -38.61 -18.85 16.80
N MET A 20 -39.56 -19.71 16.43
CA MET A 20 -40.43 -20.41 17.38
C MET A 20 -39.64 -21.23 18.43
N GLY A 21 -38.45 -21.70 18.10
CA GLY A 21 -37.57 -22.39 19.05
C GLY A 21 -37.06 -21.46 20.15
N VAL A 22 -36.55 -20.28 19.76
CA VAL A 22 -36.08 -19.24 20.69
C VAL A 22 -37.22 -18.72 21.56
N TYR A 23 -38.38 -18.40 20.96
CA TYR A 23 -39.55 -17.92 21.70
C TYR A 23 -39.99 -18.88 22.82
N ARG A 24 -40.04 -20.19 22.54
CA ARG A 24 -40.38 -21.21 23.55
C ARG A 24 -39.39 -21.23 24.71
N LYS A 25 -38.09 -21.11 24.42
CA LYS A 25 -37.06 -21.08 25.46
C LYS A 25 -37.16 -19.82 26.33
N ILE A 26 -37.44 -18.68 25.73
CA ILE A 26 -37.70 -17.45 26.48
C ILE A 26 -38.89 -17.62 27.43
N LYS A 27 -39.97 -18.28 26.98
CA LYS A 27 -41.14 -18.57 27.82
C LYS A 27 -40.87 -19.51 28.98
N GLU A 28 -39.89 -20.40 28.84
CA GLU A 28 -39.49 -21.38 29.85
C GLU A 28 -38.36 -20.87 30.75
N ALA A 29 -37.86 -19.66 30.52
CA ALA A 29 -36.69 -19.11 31.20
C ALA A 29 -37.00 -18.71 32.66
N ASP A 30 -36.26 -19.28 33.61
CA ASP A 30 -36.33 -18.87 35.02
C ASP A 30 -35.48 -17.61 35.30
N HIS A 31 -34.32 -17.48 34.63
CA HIS A 31 -33.38 -16.37 34.79
C HIS A 31 -32.94 -15.87 33.42
N MET A 32 -33.55 -14.78 32.96
CA MET A 32 -33.26 -14.16 31.68
C MET A 32 -32.50 -12.85 31.86
N PHE A 33 -31.40 -12.72 31.16
CA PHE A 33 -30.62 -11.50 31.03
C PHE A 33 -30.72 -11.01 29.59
N VAL A 34 -30.73 -9.70 29.39
CA VAL A 34 -30.75 -9.10 28.04
C VAL A 34 -29.65 -8.05 27.94
N ARG A 35 -29.03 -7.95 26.77
CA ARG A 35 -28.00 -6.92 26.53
C ARG A 35 -28.54 -5.51 26.78
N THR A 36 -29.73 -5.24 26.25
CA THR A 36 -30.40 -3.94 26.30
C THR A 36 -31.90 -4.15 26.29
N LYS A 37 -32.63 -3.26 26.97
CA LYS A 37 -34.08 -3.15 26.85
C LYS A 37 -34.53 -2.44 25.57
N GLU A 38 -33.62 -1.73 24.88
CA GLU A 38 -33.89 -1.00 23.64
C GLU A 38 -33.92 -1.94 22.44
N HIS A 39 -34.95 -2.80 22.40
CA HIS A 39 -35.18 -3.74 21.32
C HIS A 39 -36.69 -4.04 21.17
N PRO A 40 -37.27 -4.02 19.95
CA PRO A 40 -38.72 -4.19 19.75
C PRO A 40 -39.28 -5.47 20.37
N VAL A 41 -38.59 -6.61 20.19
CA VAL A 41 -38.99 -7.90 20.81
C VAL A 41 -39.07 -7.82 22.34
N ILE A 42 -38.20 -7.06 23.01
CA ILE A 42 -38.19 -6.99 24.47
C ILE A 42 -39.45 -6.29 24.97
N GLU A 43 -39.87 -5.19 24.35
CA GLU A 43 -41.12 -4.50 24.70
C GLU A 43 -42.37 -5.39 24.55
N GLU A 44 -42.39 -6.27 23.56
CA GLU A 44 -43.47 -7.22 23.36
C GLU A 44 -43.45 -8.34 24.40
N LEU A 45 -42.27 -8.90 24.70
CA LEU A 45 -42.10 -9.91 25.74
C LEU A 45 -42.50 -9.39 27.15
N GLU A 46 -42.24 -8.11 27.44
CA GLU A 46 -42.73 -7.45 28.66
C GLU A 46 -44.25 -7.44 28.76
N LYS A 47 -44.94 -7.11 27.66
CA LYS A 47 -46.41 -7.12 27.60
C LYS A 47 -46.97 -8.52 27.83
N GLU A 48 -46.20 -9.55 27.49
CA GLU A 48 -46.53 -10.95 27.77
C GLU A 48 -46.09 -11.44 29.16
N GLY A 49 -45.55 -10.55 30.00
CA GLY A 49 -45.21 -10.81 31.41
C GLY A 49 -43.85 -11.46 31.65
N ILE A 50 -42.97 -11.49 30.64
CA ILE A 50 -41.62 -12.04 30.79
C ILE A 50 -40.76 -11.13 31.67
N GLN A 51 -40.07 -11.72 32.64
CA GLN A 51 -39.16 -11.01 33.54
C GLN A 51 -37.73 -11.19 33.03
N TYR A 52 -36.94 -10.11 33.08
CA TYR A 52 -35.54 -10.14 32.68
C TYR A 52 -34.72 -9.10 33.45
N THR A 53 -33.40 -9.24 33.38
CA THR A 53 -32.43 -8.24 33.86
C THR A 53 -31.67 -7.65 32.69
N ALA A 54 -31.69 -6.33 32.53
CA ALA A 54 -31.03 -5.63 31.43
C ALA A 54 -29.68 -5.04 31.86
N PHE A 55 -28.74 -4.93 30.93
CA PHE A 55 -27.41 -4.36 31.18
C PHE A 55 -27.26 -2.89 30.75
N ASP A 56 -28.34 -2.18 30.41
CA ASP A 56 -28.29 -0.77 29.99
C ASP A 56 -27.54 0.12 31.01
N SER A 57 -27.70 -0.13 32.32
CA SER A 57 -26.99 0.62 33.36
C SER A 57 -25.47 0.43 33.35
N VAL A 58 -24.96 -0.67 32.77
CA VAL A 58 -23.53 -0.92 32.63
C VAL A 58 -22.95 -0.06 31.51
N TYR A 59 -23.70 0.15 30.43
CA TYR A 59 -23.33 1.08 29.36
C TYR A 59 -23.29 2.53 29.86
N GLU A 60 -24.21 2.91 30.74
CA GLU A 60 -24.22 4.25 31.36
C GLU A 60 -23.06 4.48 32.35
N ALA A 61 -22.48 3.40 32.91
CA ALA A 61 -21.50 3.47 33.99
C ALA A 61 -20.03 3.50 33.53
N HIS A 62 -19.74 3.26 32.25
CA HIS A 62 -18.39 3.11 31.74
C HIS A 62 -18.17 3.93 30.46
N ASP A 63 -17.00 4.57 30.36
CA ASP A 63 -16.65 5.46 29.23
C ASP A 63 -16.22 4.71 27.96
N THR A 64 -15.95 3.40 28.05
CA THR A 64 -15.43 2.59 26.95
C THR A 64 -16.17 1.27 26.81
N PHE A 65 -16.51 0.89 25.58
CA PHE A 65 -17.22 -0.37 25.28
C PHE A 65 -16.47 -1.63 25.73
N GLU A 66 -15.14 -1.63 25.69
CA GLU A 66 -14.35 -2.80 26.10
C GLU A 66 -14.59 -3.18 27.57
N ILE A 67 -14.60 -2.19 28.47
CA ILE A 67 -14.91 -2.38 29.89
C ILE A 67 -16.36 -2.83 30.07
N VAL A 68 -17.30 -2.30 29.28
CA VAL A 68 -18.71 -2.71 29.32
C VAL A 68 -18.85 -4.20 29.00
N TYR A 69 -18.28 -4.65 27.88
CA TYR A 69 -18.37 -6.05 27.45
C TYR A 69 -17.69 -7.00 28.44
N GLU A 70 -16.55 -6.61 28.99
CA GLU A 70 -15.85 -7.32 30.06
C GLU A 70 -16.72 -7.46 31.32
N THR A 71 -17.30 -6.37 31.80
CA THR A 71 -18.19 -6.36 32.98
C THR A 71 -19.39 -7.27 32.77
N ILE A 72 -20.10 -7.14 31.64
CA ILE A 72 -21.28 -7.96 31.34
C ILE A 72 -20.91 -9.46 31.31
N ALA A 73 -19.83 -9.82 30.63
CA ALA A 73 -19.38 -11.21 30.53
C ALA A 73 -19.04 -11.79 31.91
N ASN A 74 -18.32 -11.04 32.75
CA ASN A 74 -17.95 -11.47 34.10
C ASN A 74 -19.21 -11.65 34.99
N THR A 75 -20.16 -10.72 34.94
CA THR A 75 -21.43 -10.84 35.69
C THR A 75 -22.23 -12.06 35.26
N LEU A 76 -22.36 -12.32 33.96
CA LEU A 76 -23.10 -13.49 33.46
C LEU A 76 -22.44 -14.82 33.89
N LEU A 77 -21.11 -14.90 33.89
CA LEU A 77 -20.39 -16.08 34.37
C LEU A 77 -20.63 -16.34 35.86
N GLU A 78 -20.62 -15.29 36.68
CA GLU A 78 -20.92 -15.37 38.11
C GLU A 78 -22.37 -15.84 38.36
N GLN A 79 -23.34 -15.28 37.63
CA GLN A 79 -24.75 -15.65 37.77
C GLN A 79 -25.03 -17.09 37.31
N ALA A 80 -24.26 -17.60 36.36
CA ALA A 80 -24.38 -18.97 35.88
C ALA A 80 -23.80 -20.02 36.84
N GLU A 81 -23.06 -19.64 37.89
CA GLU A 81 -22.44 -20.62 38.80
C GLU A 81 -23.47 -21.57 39.43
N GLY A 82 -23.47 -22.82 38.97
CA GLY A 82 -24.35 -23.86 39.48
C GLY A 82 -25.81 -23.75 39.05
N THR A 83 -26.15 -22.83 38.14
CA THR A 83 -27.50 -22.64 37.59
C THR A 83 -27.48 -22.60 36.05
N GLU A 84 -28.67 -22.57 35.44
CA GLU A 84 -28.84 -22.30 34.02
C GLU A 84 -29.46 -20.92 33.86
N ILE A 85 -28.82 -20.07 33.06
CA ILE A 85 -29.31 -18.72 32.74
C ILE A 85 -29.44 -18.56 31.23
N ILE A 86 -30.33 -17.66 30.82
CA ILE A 86 -30.48 -17.22 29.44
C ILE A 86 -29.89 -15.84 29.30
N TYR A 87 -29.07 -15.63 28.26
CA TYR A 87 -28.62 -14.30 27.85
C TYR A 87 -29.10 -14.01 26.43
N ALA A 88 -30.03 -13.06 26.28
CA ALA A 88 -30.57 -12.68 24.99
C ALA A 88 -29.90 -11.43 24.43
N VAL A 89 -29.51 -11.50 23.16
CA VAL A 89 -28.82 -10.43 22.44
C VAL A 89 -29.57 -10.04 21.17
N PRO A 90 -29.55 -8.77 20.77
CA PRO A 90 -30.05 -8.34 19.46
C PRO A 90 -29.36 -9.08 18.31
N GLY A 91 -30.12 -9.37 17.24
CA GLY A 91 -29.60 -10.02 16.05
C GLY A 91 -29.20 -11.48 16.28
N HIS A 92 -28.07 -11.87 15.69
CA HIS A 92 -27.49 -13.20 15.82
C HIS A 92 -26.34 -13.17 16.84
N PRO A 93 -26.24 -14.12 17.80
CA PRO A 93 -25.27 -14.06 18.89
C PRO A 93 -23.79 -14.02 18.50
N LEU A 94 -23.47 -14.41 17.26
CA LEU A 94 -22.10 -14.41 16.74
C LEU A 94 -21.80 -13.29 15.74
N VAL A 95 -22.76 -12.40 15.46
CA VAL A 95 -22.56 -11.32 14.49
C VAL A 95 -22.39 -10.00 15.25
N ALA A 96 -21.17 -9.46 15.19
CA ALA A 96 -20.82 -8.17 15.81
C ALA A 96 -21.11 -8.10 17.33
N GLU A 97 -20.95 -9.22 18.04
CA GLU A 97 -21.23 -9.32 19.48
C GLU A 97 -20.02 -9.74 20.33
N ARG A 98 -19.31 -8.74 20.88
CA ARG A 98 -18.06 -8.96 21.63
C ARG A 98 -18.28 -9.68 22.96
N THR A 99 -19.36 -9.38 23.70
CA THR A 99 -19.70 -10.05 24.96
C THR A 99 -19.82 -11.57 24.78
N VAL A 100 -20.41 -12.01 23.67
CA VAL A 100 -20.57 -13.45 23.38
C VAL A 100 -19.21 -14.11 23.13
N GLN A 101 -18.29 -13.44 22.43
CA GLN A 101 -16.92 -13.93 22.25
C GLN A 101 -16.20 -14.07 23.60
N LEU A 102 -16.30 -13.06 24.47
CA LEU A 102 -15.71 -13.12 25.82
C LEU A 102 -16.29 -14.27 26.67
N LEU A 103 -17.59 -14.53 26.57
CA LEU A 103 -18.21 -15.68 27.25
C LEU A 103 -17.69 -17.02 26.73
N LEU A 104 -17.50 -17.18 25.41
CA LEU A 104 -16.93 -18.39 24.82
C LEU A 104 -15.46 -18.60 25.24
N GLU A 105 -14.69 -17.51 25.32
CA GLU A 105 -13.29 -17.52 25.75
C GLU A 105 -13.16 -17.86 27.25
N LYS A 106 -13.89 -17.14 28.11
CA LYS A 106 -13.78 -17.23 29.57
C LYS A 106 -14.60 -18.35 30.20
N GLY A 107 -15.71 -18.75 29.59
CA GLY A 107 -16.60 -19.80 30.11
C GLY A 107 -15.88 -21.13 30.35
N LYS A 108 -14.93 -21.47 29.47
CA LYS A 108 -14.07 -22.66 29.63
C LYS A 108 -13.24 -22.62 30.91
N VAL A 109 -12.72 -21.45 31.28
CA VAL A 109 -11.92 -21.24 32.50
C VAL A 109 -12.82 -21.23 33.74
N ALA A 110 -14.01 -20.64 33.62
CA ALA A 110 -15.00 -20.55 34.69
C ALA A 110 -15.80 -21.85 34.93
N ASN A 111 -15.55 -22.92 34.17
CA ASN A 111 -16.32 -24.18 34.22
C ASN A 111 -17.84 -23.96 33.99
N VAL A 112 -18.15 -23.03 33.07
CA VAL A 112 -19.50 -22.70 32.61
C VAL A 112 -19.63 -23.12 31.15
N GLU A 113 -20.65 -23.91 30.83
CA GLU A 113 -20.98 -24.30 29.47
C GLU A 113 -21.73 -23.15 28.78
N VAL A 114 -21.20 -22.66 27.66
CA VAL A 114 -21.86 -21.63 26.85
C VAL A 114 -22.48 -22.29 25.62
N ARG A 115 -23.80 -22.19 25.50
CA ARG A 115 -24.58 -22.68 24.36
C ARG A 115 -25.09 -21.50 23.56
N ILE A 116 -25.00 -21.58 22.24
CA ILE A 116 -25.56 -20.57 21.34
C ILE A 116 -26.72 -21.19 20.60
N GLU A 117 -27.87 -20.53 20.65
CA GLU A 117 -29.08 -21.02 20.03
C GLU A 117 -29.86 -19.93 19.29
N GLY A 118 -30.24 -20.28 18.06
CA GLY A 118 -31.04 -19.42 17.20
C GLY A 118 -30.39 -18.06 16.94
N GLY A 119 -31.25 -17.08 16.67
CA GLY A 119 -30.85 -15.79 16.17
C GLY A 119 -30.92 -15.73 14.65
N GLN A 120 -31.59 -14.70 14.15
CA GLN A 120 -31.52 -14.33 12.74
C GLN A 120 -30.60 -13.11 12.65
N SER A 121 -29.60 -13.19 11.76
CA SER A 121 -28.78 -12.02 11.48
C SER A 121 -29.59 -11.02 10.66
N PHE A 122 -29.20 -9.75 10.71
CA PHE A 122 -29.78 -8.71 9.86
C PHE A 122 -29.43 -8.90 8.37
N LEU A 123 -28.51 -9.81 8.03
CA LEU A 123 -28.02 -10.06 6.66
C LEU A 123 -29.12 -10.48 5.68
N ASP A 124 -29.95 -11.48 6.00
CA ASP A 124 -31.00 -11.92 5.08
C ASP A 124 -32.03 -10.80 4.80
N PRO A 125 -32.52 -10.07 5.83
CA PRO A 125 -33.27 -8.83 5.64
C PRO A 125 -32.55 -7.79 4.77
N MET A 126 -31.26 -7.54 5.00
CA MET A 126 -30.46 -6.58 4.22
C MET A 126 -30.42 -6.98 2.75
N PHE A 127 -30.12 -8.24 2.44
CA PHE A 127 -30.08 -8.73 1.06
C PHE A 127 -31.44 -8.60 0.37
N ALA A 128 -32.52 -8.89 1.08
CA ALA A 128 -33.89 -8.72 0.56
C ALA A 128 -34.25 -7.24 0.32
N SER A 129 -33.89 -6.36 1.26
CA SER A 129 -34.15 -4.91 1.20
C SER A 129 -33.41 -4.26 0.03
N LEU A 130 -32.13 -4.61 -0.12
CA LEU A 130 -31.24 -4.12 -1.17
C LEU A 130 -31.46 -4.82 -2.52
N LYS A 131 -32.15 -5.98 -2.52
CA LYS A 131 -32.39 -6.84 -3.69
C LYS A 131 -31.09 -7.31 -4.35
N ILE A 132 -30.16 -7.76 -3.52
CA ILE A 132 -28.82 -8.21 -3.95
C ILE A 132 -28.65 -9.71 -3.73
N ASP A 133 -27.80 -10.33 -4.54
CA ASP A 133 -27.45 -11.74 -4.41
C ASP A 133 -26.04 -11.87 -3.79
N PRO A 134 -25.90 -12.42 -2.58
CA PRO A 134 -24.60 -12.55 -1.93
C PRO A 134 -23.63 -13.48 -2.69
N ILE A 135 -24.11 -14.29 -3.66
CA ILE A 135 -23.25 -15.09 -4.55
C ILE A 135 -22.37 -14.21 -5.45
N GLU A 136 -22.79 -12.97 -5.75
CA GLU A 136 -21.99 -12.00 -6.51
C GLU A 136 -20.71 -11.58 -5.75
N GLY A 137 -20.61 -11.94 -4.46
CA GLY A 137 -19.51 -11.60 -3.57
C GLY A 137 -19.92 -10.54 -2.57
N PHE A 138 -19.56 -10.74 -1.30
CA PHE A 138 -20.04 -9.94 -0.18
C PHE A 138 -19.00 -9.86 0.94
N GLN A 139 -18.83 -8.66 1.50
CA GLN A 139 -18.05 -8.39 2.70
C GLN A 139 -18.92 -7.74 3.78
N LEU A 140 -18.92 -8.35 4.97
CA LEU A 140 -19.43 -7.74 6.19
C LEU A 140 -18.26 -7.08 6.93
N ILE A 141 -18.33 -5.77 7.13
CA ILE A 141 -17.25 -4.97 7.67
C ILE A 141 -17.72 -4.26 8.94
N ASP A 142 -16.90 -4.27 9.98
CA ASP A 142 -17.11 -3.44 11.17
C ASP A 142 -16.60 -2.03 10.89
N ALA A 143 -17.50 -1.04 10.86
CA ALA A 143 -17.15 0.34 10.59
C ALA A 143 -16.23 0.97 11.65
N THR A 144 -16.08 0.35 12.82
CA THR A 144 -15.26 0.88 13.92
C THR A 144 -13.80 0.44 13.89
N SER A 145 -13.45 -0.55 13.06
CA SER A 145 -12.14 -1.22 13.12
C SER A 145 -11.60 -1.73 11.78
N PHE A 146 -12.11 -1.23 10.64
CA PHE A 146 -11.67 -1.66 9.32
C PHE A 146 -10.44 -0.90 8.82
N GLU A 147 -9.71 -1.51 7.88
CA GLU A 147 -8.60 -0.88 7.17
C GLU A 147 -8.89 -0.82 5.67
N ARG A 148 -8.45 0.26 5.02
CA ARG A 148 -8.59 0.47 3.57
C ARG A 148 -8.17 -0.74 2.74
N GLY A 149 -7.05 -1.38 3.10
CA GLY A 149 -6.48 -2.52 2.35
C GLY A 149 -7.32 -3.80 2.39
N GLN A 150 -8.37 -3.85 3.21
CA GLN A 150 -9.24 -5.03 3.36
C GLN A 150 -10.47 -4.97 2.42
N LEU A 151 -10.71 -3.83 1.77
CA LEU A 151 -11.91 -3.58 0.98
C LEU A 151 -11.76 -4.08 -0.46
N GLU A 152 -12.67 -4.96 -0.88
CA GLU A 152 -12.81 -5.45 -2.25
C GLU A 152 -14.02 -4.76 -2.93
N LEU A 153 -13.73 -3.70 -3.67
CA LEU A 153 -14.75 -2.84 -4.27
C LEU A 153 -15.63 -3.53 -5.32
N ARG A 154 -15.22 -4.69 -5.85
CA ARG A 154 -16.04 -5.49 -6.77
C ARG A 154 -17.07 -6.36 -6.06
N GLN A 155 -17.09 -6.36 -4.73
CA GLN A 155 -18.06 -7.08 -3.91
C GLN A 155 -19.09 -6.12 -3.28
N HIS A 156 -20.19 -6.70 -2.79
CA HIS A 156 -21.13 -5.99 -1.93
C HIS A 156 -20.46 -5.67 -0.59
N LEU A 157 -20.28 -4.39 -0.25
CA LEU A 157 -19.77 -4.01 1.07
C LEU A 157 -20.93 -3.62 1.98
N ILE A 158 -21.04 -4.24 3.15
CA ILE A 158 -21.95 -3.79 4.21
C ILE A 158 -21.12 -3.45 5.44
N PHE A 159 -21.04 -2.17 5.73
CA PHE A 159 -20.52 -1.64 6.99
C PHE A 159 -21.62 -1.70 8.05
N CYS A 160 -21.41 -2.51 9.08
CA CYS A 160 -22.23 -2.52 10.28
C CYS A 160 -21.64 -1.59 11.35
N GLN A 161 -22.38 -1.40 12.44
CA GLN A 161 -21.93 -0.57 13.57
C GLN A 161 -21.72 0.92 13.24
N VAL A 162 -22.47 1.46 12.27
CA VAL A 162 -22.42 2.89 11.92
C VAL A 162 -23.34 3.68 12.85
N TYR A 163 -22.90 3.82 14.10
CA TYR A 163 -23.74 4.34 15.20
C TYR A 163 -23.89 5.87 15.17
N ASP A 164 -22.91 6.57 14.61
CA ASP A 164 -22.86 8.02 14.64
C ASP A 164 -22.19 8.63 13.40
N ALA A 165 -22.24 9.97 13.33
CA ALA A 165 -21.66 10.74 12.24
C ALA A 165 -20.13 10.64 12.17
N PHE A 166 -19.43 10.36 13.28
CA PHE A 166 -17.97 10.19 13.27
C PHE A 166 -17.59 8.89 12.57
N VAL A 167 -18.24 7.78 12.94
CA VAL A 167 -18.03 6.48 12.28
C VAL A 167 -18.43 6.57 10.80
N ALA A 168 -19.57 7.20 10.50
CA ALA A 168 -19.98 7.43 9.11
C ALA A 168 -18.97 8.28 8.33
N SER A 169 -18.36 9.29 8.97
CA SER A 169 -17.32 10.13 8.36
C SER A 169 -16.04 9.34 8.10
N ASP A 170 -15.65 8.41 8.97
CA ASP A 170 -14.46 7.58 8.76
C ASP A 170 -14.63 6.60 7.58
N VAL A 171 -15.81 5.97 7.51
CA VAL A 171 -16.23 5.18 6.33
C VAL A 171 -16.21 6.03 5.07
N LYS A 172 -16.79 7.24 5.12
CA LYS A 172 -16.82 8.17 3.99
C LYS A 172 -15.42 8.50 3.49
N LEU A 173 -14.56 9.01 4.37
CA LEU A 173 -13.22 9.47 4.00
C LEU A 173 -12.38 8.33 3.43
N THR A 174 -12.44 7.15 4.05
CA THR A 174 -11.71 5.97 3.56
C THR A 174 -12.20 5.53 2.17
N LEU A 175 -13.51 5.56 1.93
CA LEU A 175 -14.06 5.24 0.61
C LEU A 175 -13.76 6.33 -0.44
N MET A 176 -13.68 7.61 -0.07
CA MET A 176 -13.34 8.72 -0.98
C MET A 176 -11.89 8.66 -1.47
N GLU A 177 -10.98 7.98 -0.74
CA GLU A 177 -9.65 7.66 -1.26
C GLU A 177 -9.68 6.60 -2.37
N MET A 178 -10.81 5.89 -2.51
CA MET A 178 -10.94 4.71 -3.36
C MET A 178 -12.02 4.82 -4.45
N LEU A 179 -12.96 5.76 -4.30
CA LEU A 179 -14.15 5.94 -5.12
C LEU A 179 -14.35 7.43 -5.36
N SER A 180 -15.10 7.78 -6.41
CA SER A 180 -15.47 9.17 -6.64
C SER A 180 -16.40 9.70 -5.54
N ASP A 181 -16.29 11.01 -5.26
CA ASP A 181 -17.12 11.68 -4.24
C ASP A 181 -18.62 11.49 -4.46
N ASP A 182 -19.04 11.40 -5.73
CA ASP A 182 -20.42 11.22 -6.15
C ASP A 182 -20.87 9.76 -6.24
N TYR A 183 -20.00 8.79 -5.93
CA TYR A 183 -20.35 7.37 -5.93
C TYR A 183 -21.53 7.11 -5.01
N GLU A 184 -22.54 6.40 -5.52
CA GLU A 184 -23.79 6.24 -4.80
C GLU A 184 -23.71 5.10 -3.78
N VAL A 185 -23.92 5.43 -2.52
CA VAL A 185 -24.00 4.50 -1.39
C VAL A 185 -25.40 4.51 -0.79
N TYR A 186 -25.70 3.53 0.06
CA TYR A 186 -27.01 3.39 0.69
C TYR A 186 -26.87 3.36 2.21
N ILE A 187 -27.65 4.19 2.88
CA ILE A 187 -27.89 4.12 4.31
C ILE A 187 -29.11 3.22 4.49
N VAL A 188 -28.95 2.12 5.20
CA VAL A 188 -30.03 1.19 5.52
C VAL A 188 -30.25 1.18 7.02
N THR A 189 -31.46 1.51 7.44
CA THR A 189 -31.87 1.52 8.85
C THR A 189 -32.95 0.48 9.06
N ALA A 190 -32.78 -0.35 10.09
CA ALA A 190 -33.77 -1.34 10.55
C ALA A 190 -34.30 -2.27 9.42
N ALA A 191 -33.39 -2.85 8.63
CA ALA A 191 -33.71 -3.72 7.50
C ALA A 191 -34.66 -4.88 7.86
N GLY A 192 -35.68 -5.09 7.03
CA GLY A 192 -36.72 -6.11 7.17
C GLY A 192 -37.77 -5.85 8.25
N THR A 193 -37.72 -4.70 8.92
CA THR A 193 -38.72 -4.31 9.94
C THR A 193 -39.80 -3.39 9.36
N SER A 194 -40.84 -3.12 10.12
CA SER A 194 -41.85 -2.11 9.75
C SER A 194 -41.28 -0.68 9.69
N PHE A 195 -40.10 -0.45 10.28
CA PHE A 195 -39.36 0.81 10.29
C PHE A 195 -38.24 0.88 9.25
N GLU A 196 -38.18 -0.07 8.31
CA GLU A 196 -37.14 -0.11 7.29
C GLU A 196 -37.08 1.20 6.49
N GLN A 197 -35.86 1.74 6.40
CA GLN A 197 -35.55 2.86 5.54
C GLN A 197 -34.29 2.56 4.74
N VAL A 198 -34.39 2.64 3.42
CA VAL A 198 -33.26 2.54 2.50
C VAL A 198 -33.12 3.87 1.79
N LYS A 199 -32.07 4.62 2.12
CA LYS A 199 -31.78 5.93 1.54
C LYS A 199 -30.52 5.86 0.70
N LYS A 200 -30.64 6.23 -0.57
CA LYS A 200 -29.51 6.36 -1.48
C LYS A 200 -28.93 7.77 -1.39
N VAL A 201 -27.62 7.89 -1.19
CA VAL A 201 -26.90 9.17 -1.07
C VAL A 201 -25.59 9.12 -1.84
N PRO A 202 -25.13 10.26 -2.39
CA PRO A 202 -23.74 10.39 -2.83
C PRO A 202 -22.78 10.19 -1.65
N LEU A 203 -21.60 9.61 -1.88
CA LEU A 203 -20.63 9.29 -0.84
C LEU A 203 -20.26 10.51 0.01
N TYR A 204 -20.04 11.67 -0.61
CA TYR A 204 -19.71 12.91 0.12
C TYR A 204 -20.80 13.38 1.12
N MET A 205 -22.04 12.90 0.99
CA MET A 205 -23.17 13.23 1.86
C MET A 205 -23.41 12.22 2.98
N LEU A 206 -22.62 11.14 3.04
CA LEU A 206 -22.87 10.00 3.92
C LEU A 206 -23.08 10.42 5.38
N ASP A 207 -22.13 11.14 5.97
CA ASP A 207 -22.14 11.58 7.37
C ASP A 207 -23.14 12.70 7.68
N HIS A 208 -23.60 13.45 6.67
CA HIS A 208 -24.62 14.48 6.84
C HIS A 208 -26.05 13.91 6.93
N GLU A 209 -26.25 12.71 6.41
CA GLU A 209 -27.58 12.10 6.22
C GLU A 209 -27.81 10.87 7.11
N THR A 210 -26.82 10.47 7.91
CA THR A 210 -26.94 9.38 8.89
C THR A 210 -27.71 9.87 10.12
N GLU A 211 -28.94 9.42 10.29
CA GLU A 211 -29.66 9.58 11.56
C GLU A 211 -29.09 8.60 12.60
N LEU A 212 -28.87 9.09 13.83
CA LEU A 212 -28.29 8.35 14.96
C LEU A 212 -29.16 7.14 15.32
N ASN A 213 -28.74 5.94 14.92
CA ASN A 213 -29.45 4.70 15.26
C ASN A 213 -28.51 3.49 15.28
N ASN A 214 -28.65 2.64 16.31
CA ASN A 214 -27.92 1.40 16.47
C ASN A 214 -28.24 0.33 15.40
N LEU A 215 -29.26 0.57 14.59
CA LEU A 215 -29.71 -0.29 13.49
C LEU A 215 -29.30 0.23 12.11
N THR A 216 -28.41 1.23 12.03
CA THR A 216 -27.94 1.79 10.77
C THR A 216 -26.73 1.02 10.24
N SER A 217 -26.79 0.68 8.96
CA SER A 217 -25.70 0.09 8.18
C SER A 217 -25.48 0.90 6.91
N VAL A 218 -24.25 0.91 6.41
CA VAL A 218 -23.90 1.53 5.13
C VAL A 218 -23.59 0.45 4.13
N TYR A 219 -24.27 0.49 2.99
CA TYR A 219 -24.08 -0.42 1.89
C TYR A 219 -23.42 0.30 0.70
N VAL A 220 -22.33 -0.28 0.20
CA VAL A 220 -21.64 0.17 -1.01
C VAL A 220 -21.87 -0.87 -2.10
N PRO A 221 -22.51 -0.50 -3.23
CA PRO A 221 -22.71 -1.42 -4.34
C PRO A 221 -21.39 -1.74 -5.05
N PRO A 222 -21.28 -2.93 -5.68
CA PRO A 222 -20.10 -3.34 -6.41
C PRO A 222 -19.76 -2.37 -7.53
N VAL A 223 -18.49 -1.98 -7.63
CA VAL A 223 -18.00 -1.14 -8.71
C VAL A 223 -17.96 -1.96 -10.00
N LYS A 224 -18.78 -1.54 -10.98
CA LYS A 224 -18.89 -2.23 -12.28
C LYS A 224 -17.98 -1.61 -13.34
N GLU A 225 -17.74 -0.31 -13.25
CA GLU A 225 -16.93 0.41 -14.22
C GLU A 225 -15.46 0.26 -13.88
N ARG A 226 -14.70 -0.39 -14.77
CA ARG A 226 -13.26 -0.60 -14.60
C ARG A 226 -12.49 0.71 -14.40
N ALA A 227 -12.92 1.79 -15.05
CA ALA A 227 -12.28 3.10 -14.95
C ALA A 227 -12.24 3.63 -13.52
N SER A 228 -13.28 3.36 -12.73
CA SER A 228 -13.33 3.70 -11.30
C SER A 228 -12.35 2.90 -10.44
N LEU A 229 -11.68 1.90 -11.00
CA LEU A 229 -10.75 1.01 -10.31
C LEU A 229 -9.31 1.10 -10.85
N TYR A 230 -8.98 2.07 -11.73
CA TYR A 230 -7.64 2.15 -12.34
C TYR A 230 -6.49 2.32 -11.35
N GLN A 231 -6.77 2.85 -10.15
CA GLN A 231 -5.81 2.94 -9.06
C GLN A 231 -5.53 1.60 -8.34
N GLN A 232 -6.24 0.53 -8.69
CA GLN A 232 -5.99 -0.81 -8.13
C GLN A 232 -4.95 -1.56 -8.96
N PHE A 233 -3.99 -2.17 -8.26
CA PHE A 233 -2.91 -2.93 -8.87
C PHE A 233 -3.41 -4.09 -9.75
N ASP A 234 -4.43 -4.83 -9.29
CA ASP A 234 -4.99 -5.94 -10.05
C ASP A 234 -5.63 -5.49 -11.36
N VAL A 235 -6.21 -4.29 -11.39
CA VAL A 235 -6.79 -3.71 -12.60
C VAL A 235 -5.69 -3.36 -13.59
N LEU A 236 -4.56 -2.80 -13.13
CA LEU A 236 -3.38 -2.58 -13.97
C LEU A 236 -2.87 -3.91 -14.55
N ARG A 237 -2.74 -4.96 -13.74
CA ARG A 237 -2.37 -6.31 -14.20
C ARG A 237 -3.31 -6.80 -15.30
N GLU A 238 -4.62 -6.70 -15.09
CA GLU A 238 -5.62 -7.05 -16.11
C GLU A 238 -5.42 -6.22 -17.40
N ILE A 239 -5.08 -4.92 -17.30
CA ILE A 239 -4.93 -4.04 -18.48
C ILE A 239 -3.75 -4.52 -19.31
N ILE A 240 -2.62 -4.80 -18.68
CA ILE A 240 -1.41 -5.27 -19.37
C ILE A 240 -1.65 -6.64 -20.01
N ALA A 241 -2.36 -7.54 -19.33
CA ALA A 241 -2.77 -8.82 -19.89
C ALA A 241 -3.68 -8.65 -21.13
N ASP A 242 -4.64 -7.73 -21.08
CA ASP A 242 -5.53 -7.41 -22.22
C ASP A 242 -4.75 -6.84 -23.41
N LEU A 243 -3.81 -5.92 -23.16
CA LEU A 243 -2.95 -5.30 -24.17
C LEU A 243 -2.09 -6.32 -24.91
N ARG A 244 -1.64 -7.38 -24.22
CA ARG A 244 -0.85 -8.47 -24.82
C ARG A 244 -1.69 -9.68 -25.24
N GLY A 245 -2.98 -9.69 -24.93
CA GLY A 245 -3.91 -10.76 -25.22
C GLY A 245 -4.18 -10.97 -26.72
N PRO A 246 -5.01 -11.96 -27.08
CA PRO A 246 -5.35 -12.26 -28.47
C PRO A 246 -5.87 -11.04 -29.26
N ASN A 247 -6.70 -10.22 -28.62
CA ASN A 247 -7.29 -9.00 -29.19
C ASN A 247 -6.54 -7.71 -28.81
N GLY A 248 -5.35 -7.84 -28.21
CA GLY A 248 -4.57 -6.72 -27.70
C GLY A 248 -3.85 -5.92 -28.77
N CYS A 249 -3.06 -4.95 -28.32
CA CYS A 249 -2.29 -4.03 -29.14
C CYS A 249 -1.16 -4.75 -29.90
N PRO A 250 -1.03 -4.57 -31.23
CA PRO A 250 0.04 -5.21 -32.01
C PRO A 250 1.46 -4.82 -31.58
N TRP A 251 1.65 -3.61 -31.05
CA TRP A 251 2.96 -3.17 -30.56
C TRP A 251 3.35 -3.90 -29.29
N ASP A 252 2.46 -3.95 -28.29
CA ASP A 252 2.69 -4.61 -27.01
C ASP A 252 2.99 -6.10 -27.21
N LYS A 253 2.18 -6.79 -28.03
CA LYS A 253 2.36 -8.21 -28.35
C LYS A 253 3.70 -8.55 -29.00
N LYS A 254 4.29 -7.61 -29.73
CA LYS A 254 5.58 -7.81 -30.42
C LYS A 254 6.78 -7.61 -29.47
N GLN A 255 6.59 -6.97 -28.32
CA GLN A 255 7.67 -6.69 -27.40
C GLN A 255 8.23 -7.96 -26.76
N THR A 256 9.55 -7.96 -26.57
CA THR A 256 10.33 -8.97 -25.86
C THR A 256 11.19 -8.29 -24.79
N HIS A 257 11.76 -9.06 -23.86
CA HIS A 257 12.68 -8.49 -22.87
C HIS A 257 13.86 -7.74 -23.50
N GLN A 258 14.28 -8.12 -24.71
CA GLN A 258 15.39 -7.46 -25.41
C GLN A 258 14.97 -6.15 -26.07
N SER A 259 13.76 -6.08 -26.64
CA SER A 259 13.28 -4.85 -27.27
C SER A 259 12.92 -3.76 -26.25
N LEU A 260 12.53 -4.16 -25.03
CA LEU A 260 12.15 -3.22 -23.97
C LEU A 260 13.32 -2.54 -23.24
N LYS A 261 14.54 -3.06 -23.36
CA LYS A 261 15.71 -2.54 -22.63
C LYS A 261 15.98 -1.05 -22.82
N LYS A 262 15.76 -0.55 -24.03
CA LYS A 262 16.04 0.87 -24.34
C LYS A 262 15.02 1.78 -23.64
N TYR A 263 13.74 1.40 -23.63
CA TYR A 263 12.68 2.17 -23.01
C TYR A 263 12.88 2.23 -21.50
N LEU A 264 13.23 1.10 -20.86
CA LEU A 264 13.58 1.10 -19.43
C LEU A 264 14.77 2.02 -19.08
N ILE A 265 15.70 2.25 -20.01
CA ILE A 265 16.78 3.22 -19.79
C ILE A 265 16.24 4.63 -20.00
N GLU A 266 15.49 4.87 -21.08
CA GLU A 266 14.83 6.15 -21.39
C GLU A 266 13.98 6.63 -20.19
N GLU A 267 13.00 5.84 -19.72
CA GLU A 267 12.13 6.23 -18.58
C GLU A 267 12.95 6.46 -17.29
N ALA A 268 14.07 5.73 -17.11
CA ALA A 268 14.90 5.91 -15.93
C ALA A 268 15.65 7.25 -15.96
N TYR A 269 15.94 7.81 -17.14
CA TYR A 269 16.48 9.16 -17.25
C TYR A 269 15.38 10.21 -17.15
N GLU A 270 14.19 9.96 -17.68
CA GLU A 270 13.04 10.89 -17.56
C GLU A 270 12.60 11.04 -16.09
N VAL A 271 12.62 9.96 -15.29
CA VAL A 271 12.46 10.05 -13.82
C VAL A 271 13.53 10.95 -13.18
N LEU A 272 14.78 10.88 -13.64
CA LEU A 272 15.86 11.68 -13.06
C LEU A 272 15.70 13.17 -13.44
N GLU A 273 15.26 13.45 -14.66
CA GLU A 273 14.91 14.80 -15.12
C GLU A 273 13.77 15.37 -14.28
N ALA A 274 12.67 14.63 -14.08
CA ALA A 274 11.55 15.07 -13.24
C ALA A 274 11.97 15.38 -11.79
N ILE A 275 12.91 14.61 -11.23
CA ILE A 275 13.49 14.88 -9.90
C ILE A 275 14.32 16.17 -9.91
N ASP A 276 15.15 16.37 -10.92
CA ASP A 276 16.01 17.55 -11.04
C ASP A 276 15.18 18.84 -11.26
N GLU A 277 14.03 18.73 -11.89
CA GLU A 277 13.08 19.83 -12.14
C GLU A 277 12.13 20.13 -10.98
N GLU A 278 12.10 19.27 -9.94
CA GLU A 278 11.11 19.33 -8.84
C GLU A 278 9.64 19.30 -9.35
N ASP A 279 9.38 18.60 -10.45
CA ASP A 279 8.04 18.46 -11.03
C ASP A 279 7.36 17.17 -10.53
N ASP A 280 6.50 17.33 -9.52
CA ASP A 280 5.77 16.22 -8.88
C ASP A 280 4.82 15.49 -9.86
N ASP A 281 4.19 16.22 -10.79
CA ASP A 281 3.22 15.63 -11.73
C ASP A 281 3.96 14.80 -12.79
N HIS A 282 5.06 15.34 -13.34
CA HIS A 282 5.94 14.62 -14.26
C HIS A 282 6.58 13.40 -13.57
N LEU A 283 7.02 13.54 -12.32
CA LEU A 283 7.58 12.42 -11.56
C LEU A 283 6.58 11.26 -11.39
N VAL A 284 5.30 11.56 -11.18
CA VAL A 284 4.24 10.53 -11.10
C VAL A 284 4.05 9.83 -12.45
N GLU A 285 4.08 10.57 -13.56
CA GLU A 285 4.00 10.02 -14.92
C GLU A 285 5.16 9.06 -15.19
N GLU A 286 6.39 9.51 -14.98
CA GLU A 286 7.60 8.73 -15.29
C GLU A 286 7.82 7.52 -14.36
N LEU A 287 7.46 7.64 -13.08
CA LEU A 287 7.42 6.46 -12.19
C LEU A 287 6.33 5.46 -12.62
N GLY A 288 5.23 5.96 -13.20
CA GLY A 288 4.22 5.15 -13.85
C GLY A 288 4.77 4.37 -15.05
N ASP A 289 5.62 4.99 -15.86
CA ASP A 289 6.23 4.34 -17.02
C ASP A 289 7.32 3.34 -16.63
N ILE A 290 8.10 3.61 -15.57
CA ILE A 290 8.95 2.58 -14.94
C ILE A 290 8.11 1.38 -14.48
N LEU A 291 6.97 1.62 -13.84
CA LEU A 291 6.06 0.56 -13.42
C LEU A 291 5.50 -0.20 -14.64
N LEU A 292 5.13 0.49 -15.72
CA LEU A 292 4.72 -0.13 -16.98
C LEU A 292 5.79 -1.07 -17.53
N GLN A 293 7.07 -0.66 -17.53
CA GLN A 293 8.17 -1.54 -17.95
C GLN A 293 8.23 -2.81 -17.09
N VAL A 294 8.14 -2.68 -15.76
CA VAL A 294 8.12 -3.84 -14.85
C VAL A 294 6.95 -4.77 -15.18
N MET A 295 5.75 -4.22 -15.39
CA MET A 295 4.56 -4.98 -15.71
C MET A 295 4.65 -5.68 -17.07
N LEU A 296 5.17 -5.03 -18.11
CA LEU A 296 5.38 -5.64 -19.43
C LEU A 296 6.40 -6.78 -19.36
N HIS A 297 7.50 -6.61 -18.62
CA HIS A 297 8.45 -7.69 -18.37
C HIS A 297 7.82 -8.86 -17.62
N ALA A 298 6.98 -8.58 -16.60
CA ALA A 298 6.24 -9.61 -15.88
C ALA A 298 5.27 -10.37 -16.78
N GLN A 299 4.49 -9.67 -17.61
CA GLN A 299 3.54 -10.30 -18.52
C GLN A 299 4.25 -11.14 -19.60
N ILE A 300 5.38 -10.68 -20.16
CA ILE A 300 6.20 -11.50 -21.08
C ILE A 300 6.69 -12.77 -20.37
N GLY A 301 7.16 -12.65 -19.12
CA GLY A 301 7.59 -13.80 -18.32
C GLY A 301 6.45 -14.80 -18.10
N GLU A 302 5.23 -14.31 -17.88
CA GLU A 302 4.05 -15.14 -17.65
C GLU A 302 3.58 -15.81 -18.95
N ASP A 303 3.58 -15.08 -20.07
CA ASP A 303 3.27 -15.59 -21.42
C ASP A 303 4.20 -16.75 -21.81
N GLU A 304 5.47 -16.70 -21.38
CA GLU A 304 6.49 -17.73 -21.66
C GLU A 304 6.60 -18.81 -20.55
N GLY A 305 5.83 -18.66 -19.46
CA GLY A 305 5.80 -19.61 -18.33
C GLY A 305 7.06 -19.60 -17.46
N TRP A 306 7.78 -18.48 -17.39
CA TRP A 306 9.03 -18.34 -16.63
C TRP A 306 8.82 -17.78 -15.23
N PHE A 307 8.09 -16.68 -15.09
CA PHE A 307 7.76 -16.01 -13.83
C PHE A 307 6.58 -15.06 -14.04
N SER A 308 5.89 -14.67 -12.96
CA SER A 308 4.85 -13.65 -12.99
C SER A 308 5.21 -12.41 -12.17
N ILE A 309 4.33 -11.41 -12.18
CA ILE A 309 4.47 -10.23 -11.30
C ILE A 309 4.47 -10.62 -9.82
N ASP A 310 3.72 -11.67 -9.46
CA ASP A 310 3.66 -12.19 -8.09
C ASP A 310 5.01 -12.73 -7.62
N ASP A 311 5.80 -13.33 -8.53
CA ASP A 311 7.15 -13.80 -8.21
C ASP A 311 8.11 -12.63 -7.95
N ILE A 312 7.99 -11.54 -8.70
CA ILE A 312 8.76 -10.31 -8.52
C ILE A 312 8.43 -9.68 -7.17
N ILE A 313 7.14 -9.47 -6.89
CA ILE A 313 6.66 -8.88 -5.64
C ILE A 313 7.08 -9.73 -4.44
N ARG A 314 6.90 -11.05 -4.50
CA ARG A 314 7.32 -11.97 -3.43
C ARG A 314 8.82 -11.85 -3.17
N THR A 315 9.64 -11.91 -4.22
CA THR A 315 11.10 -11.80 -4.09
C THR A 315 11.52 -10.44 -3.51
N LEU A 316 10.83 -9.36 -3.89
CA LEU A 316 11.05 -8.03 -3.33
C LEU A 316 10.66 -7.99 -1.84
N ALA A 317 9.44 -8.40 -1.51
CA ALA A 317 8.89 -8.36 -0.15
C ALA A 317 9.75 -9.19 0.82
N GLU A 318 10.06 -10.45 0.47
CA GLU A 318 10.93 -11.32 1.27
C GLU A 318 12.31 -10.69 1.48
N LYS A 319 12.89 -10.08 0.44
CA LYS A 319 14.16 -9.36 0.54
C LYS A 319 14.05 -8.14 1.46
N MET A 320 12.97 -7.37 1.38
CA MET A 320 12.77 -6.18 2.21
C MET A 320 12.57 -6.55 3.68
N VAL A 321 11.73 -7.54 4.00
CA VAL A 321 11.54 -8.04 5.37
C VAL A 321 12.86 -8.57 5.94
N ARG A 322 13.56 -9.42 5.17
CA ARG A 322 14.79 -10.07 5.63
C ARG A 322 15.95 -9.10 5.83
N ARG A 323 16.02 -8.00 5.07
CA ARG A 323 17.09 -6.99 5.19
C ARG A 323 16.76 -5.85 6.15
N HIS A 324 15.54 -5.79 6.69
CA HIS A 324 15.14 -4.85 7.74
C HIS A 324 14.71 -5.59 9.02
N PRO A 325 15.60 -6.40 9.64
CA PRO A 325 15.28 -7.08 10.90
C PRO A 325 15.06 -6.12 12.07
N HIS A 326 15.34 -4.84 11.89
CA HIS A 326 15.06 -3.77 12.85
C HIS A 326 13.66 -3.17 12.72
N VAL A 327 12.98 -3.40 11.60
CA VAL A 327 11.58 -3.01 11.42
C VAL A 327 10.67 -4.22 11.65
N PHE A 328 11.07 -5.40 11.16
CA PHE A 328 10.23 -6.61 11.11
C PHE A 328 10.69 -7.73 12.04
N GLY A 329 11.70 -7.50 12.87
CA GLY A 329 12.24 -8.49 13.81
C GLY A 329 12.75 -7.82 15.08
N ASP A 330 13.69 -8.48 15.78
CA ASP A 330 14.12 -8.08 17.12
C ASP A 330 15.46 -7.30 17.15
N THR A 331 15.93 -6.78 16.01
CA THR A 331 17.24 -6.11 15.96
C THR A 331 17.13 -4.61 16.22
N ASP A 332 17.59 -4.12 17.36
CA ASP A 332 17.67 -2.67 17.58
C ASP A 332 18.84 -2.03 16.81
N VAL A 333 18.56 -0.91 16.14
CA VAL A 333 19.56 -0.04 15.48
C VAL A 333 19.32 1.41 15.89
N ASN A 334 20.39 2.18 16.13
CA ASN A 334 20.29 3.51 16.72
C ASN A 334 20.43 4.65 15.70
N ASN A 335 20.92 4.38 14.48
CA ASN A 335 21.15 5.39 13.45
C ASN A 335 21.19 4.78 12.04
N ALA A 336 21.13 5.64 11.03
CA ALA A 336 21.14 5.25 9.61
C ALA A 336 22.43 4.52 9.19
N ASP A 337 23.58 4.85 9.76
CA ASP A 337 24.85 4.20 9.44
C ASP A 337 24.85 2.72 9.89
N GLU A 338 24.28 2.43 11.06
CA GLU A 338 24.07 1.06 11.57
C GLU A 338 23.12 0.26 10.67
N VAL A 339 22.07 0.90 10.14
CA VAL A 339 21.14 0.28 9.16
C VAL A 339 21.90 -0.12 7.89
N ILE A 340 22.71 0.78 7.33
CA ILE A 340 23.50 0.52 6.12
C ILE A 340 24.51 -0.61 6.35
N ALA A 341 25.20 -0.60 7.49
CA ALA A 341 26.17 -1.64 7.84
C ALA A 341 25.52 -3.02 7.95
N ASN A 342 24.36 -3.11 8.62
CA ASN A 342 23.59 -4.35 8.75
C ASN A 342 23.09 -4.84 7.37
N TRP A 343 22.59 -3.92 6.54
CA TRP A 343 22.18 -4.22 5.17
C TRP A 343 23.30 -4.81 4.32
N GLU A 344 24.50 -4.24 4.38
CA GLU A 344 25.66 -4.76 3.66
C GLU A 344 26.08 -6.15 4.12
N GLU A 345 25.99 -6.43 5.43
CA GLU A 345 26.34 -7.72 6.01
C GLU A 345 25.35 -8.82 5.60
N ILE A 346 24.04 -8.54 5.68
CA ILE A 346 23.00 -9.47 5.21
C ILE A 346 23.18 -9.77 3.72
N LYS A 347 23.50 -8.75 2.90
CA LYS A 347 23.78 -8.91 1.47
C LYS A 347 25.00 -9.80 1.19
N LYS A 348 26.01 -9.83 2.06
CA LYS A 348 27.16 -10.73 1.92
C LYS A 348 26.77 -12.18 2.21
N GLN A 349 25.97 -12.41 3.24
CA GLN A 349 25.52 -13.75 3.64
C GLN A 349 24.63 -14.41 2.56
N GLU A 350 23.78 -13.63 1.89
CA GLU A 350 22.91 -14.11 0.79
C GLU A 350 23.65 -14.68 -0.42
N LYS A 351 24.82 -14.13 -0.76
CA LYS A 351 25.54 -14.50 -1.99
C LYS A 351 26.22 -15.87 -1.91
N GLY A 352 26.19 -16.52 -0.74
CA GLY A 352 26.85 -17.80 -0.50
C GLY A 352 28.38 -17.74 -0.53
N PHE A 353 29.05 -18.77 -0.02
CA PHE A 353 30.51 -18.89 0.02
C PHE A 353 31.12 -19.33 -1.33
N VAL A 354 30.58 -18.85 -2.46
CA VAL A 354 31.25 -19.03 -3.74
C VAL A 354 32.36 -17.99 -3.80
N LYS A 355 33.62 -18.44 -3.91
CA LYS A 355 34.76 -17.56 -4.22
C LYS A 355 34.63 -17.04 -5.65
N GLU A 356 33.71 -16.11 -5.85
CA GLU A 356 33.69 -15.30 -7.04
C GLU A 356 34.78 -14.23 -6.95
N SER A 357 35.24 -13.73 -8.10
CA SER A 357 36.15 -12.58 -8.16
C SER A 357 35.63 -11.42 -7.30
N VAL A 358 36.52 -10.61 -6.70
CA VAL A 358 36.13 -9.39 -5.96
C VAL A 358 35.24 -8.47 -6.83
N LEU A 359 35.42 -8.53 -8.15
CA LEU A 359 34.66 -7.75 -9.14
C LEU A 359 33.40 -8.47 -9.67
N ALA A 360 33.08 -9.66 -9.17
CA ALA A 360 31.89 -10.39 -9.59
C ALA A 360 30.60 -9.67 -9.17
N GLY A 361 29.58 -9.79 -10.02
CA GLY A 361 28.30 -9.11 -9.84
C GLY A 361 28.35 -7.59 -10.04
N ILE A 362 29.32 -7.06 -10.80
CA ILE A 362 29.19 -5.72 -11.42
C ILE A 362 28.47 -5.92 -12.76
N PRO A 363 27.26 -5.36 -12.97
CA PRO A 363 26.54 -5.52 -14.22
C PRO A 363 27.35 -4.97 -15.39
N LYS A 364 27.48 -5.76 -16.47
CA LYS A 364 28.21 -5.32 -17.67
C LYS A 364 27.50 -4.18 -18.42
N SER A 365 26.19 -4.05 -18.19
CA SER A 365 25.30 -3.08 -18.83
C SER A 365 25.30 -1.70 -18.19
N LEU A 366 26.01 -1.50 -17.07
CA LEU A 366 26.13 -0.16 -16.47
C LEU A 366 26.83 0.80 -17.45
N PRO A 367 26.44 2.09 -17.45
CA PRO A 367 27.25 3.16 -18.01
C PRO A 367 28.71 3.06 -17.52
N GLN A 368 29.68 3.40 -18.37
CA GLN A 368 31.07 3.05 -18.09
C GLN A 368 31.67 3.84 -16.91
N LEU A 369 31.19 5.05 -16.62
CA LEU A 369 31.64 5.81 -15.44
C LEU A 369 31.08 5.19 -14.15
N MET A 370 29.77 4.88 -14.10
CA MET A 370 29.17 4.12 -13.00
C MET A 370 29.85 2.76 -12.79
N ARG A 371 30.17 2.07 -13.89
CA ARG A 371 30.86 0.78 -13.84
C ARG A 371 32.27 0.92 -13.27
N ALA A 372 33.02 1.93 -13.69
CA ALA A 372 34.35 2.23 -13.15
C ALA A 372 34.27 2.56 -11.64
N TYR A 373 33.27 3.34 -11.25
CA TYR A 373 33.01 3.69 -9.85
C TYR A 373 32.76 2.44 -8.99
N GLU A 374 31.90 1.53 -9.44
CA GLU A 374 31.62 0.27 -8.74
C GLU A 374 32.81 -0.70 -8.72
N ILE A 375 33.62 -0.74 -9.79
CA ILE A 375 34.87 -1.52 -9.84
C ILE A 375 35.81 -1.04 -8.73
N GLN A 376 36.06 0.27 -8.66
CA GLN A 376 36.97 0.87 -7.69
C GLN A 376 36.44 0.77 -6.26
N LYS A 377 35.13 0.96 -6.07
CA LYS A 377 34.47 0.77 -4.76
C LYS A 377 34.62 -0.66 -4.24
N LYS A 378 34.45 -1.68 -5.09
CA LYS A 378 34.67 -3.09 -4.70
C LYS A 378 36.15 -3.40 -4.45
N ALA A 379 37.05 -2.85 -5.26
CA ALA A 379 38.49 -2.98 -5.04
C ALA A 379 38.93 -2.35 -3.70
N GLY A 380 38.39 -1.17 -3.36
CA GLY A 380 38.69 -0.52 -2.09
C GLY A 380 38.19 -1.28 -0.87
N LYS A 381 37.06 -2.00 -0.97
CA LYS A 381 36.55 -2.87 0.11
C LYS A 381 37.52 -4.00 0.51
N VAL A 382 38.44 -4.40 -0.37
CA VAL A 382 39.49 -5.40 -0.06
C VAL A 382 40.83 -4.76 0.29
N GLY A 383 40.86 -3.45 0.53
CA GLY A 383 42.05 -2.70 0.90
C GLY A 383 42.90 -2.21 -0.28
N PHE A 384 42.39 -2.33 -1.53
CA PHE A 384 43.04 -1.76 -2.70
C PHE A 384 42.52 -0.33 -2.94
N ASP A 385 42.88 0.58 -2.03
CA ASP A 385 42.50 1.99 -2.08
C ASP A 385 43.57 2.90 -1.45
N TRP A 386 43.61 4.16 -1.87
CA TRP A 386 44.42 5.19 -1.23
C TRP A 386 43.61 5.90 -0.13
N VAL A 387 44.27 6.15 1.01
CA VAL A 387 43.65 6.86 2.14
C VAL A 387 43.61 8.37 1.89
N ASP A 388 44.65 8.91 1.28
CA ASP A 388 44.76 10.32 0.93
C ASP A 388 44.45 10.54 -0.55
N VAL A 389 43.91 11.71 -0.88
CA VAL A 389 43.58 12.10 -2.26
C VAL A 389 44.83 12.45 -3.09
N GLN A 390 45.93 12.88 -2.45
CA GLN A 390 47.12 13.38 -3.16
C GLN A 390 47.73 12.33 -4.12
N PRO A 391 47.93 11.05 -3.73
CA PRO A 391 48.36 10.02 -4.67
C PRO A 391 47.40 9.79 -5.85
N MET A 392 46.08 10.00 -5.65
CA MET A 392 45.10 9.86 -6.72
C MET A 392 45.22 11.00 -7.74
N ILE A 393 45.47 12.23 -7.26
CA ILE A 393 45.72 13.41 -8.10
C ILE A 393 47.04 13.25 -8.86
N GLU A 394 48.10 12.83 -8.18
CA GLU A 394 49.39 12.53 -8.80
C GLU A 394 49.23 11.47 -9.91
N LYS A 395 48.41 10.43 -9.67
CA LYS A 395 48.10 9.43 -10.68
C LYS A 395 47.36 10.03 -11.88
N ALA A 396 46.33 10.86 -11.68
CA ALA A 396 45.64 11.52 -12.79
C ALA A 396 46.59 12.43 -13.62
N LEU A 397 47.55 13.08 -12.97
CA LEU A 397 48.58 13.87 -13.66
C LEU A 397 49.58 13.00 -14.43
N GLU A 398 49.92 11.82 -13.91
CA GLU A 398 50.73 10.80 -14.61
C GLU A 398 50.01 10.33 -15.88
N GLU A 399 48.76 9.89 -15.78
CA GLU A 399 47.95 9.43 -16.93
C GLU A 399 47.81 10.52 -18.00
N TRP A 400 47.66 11.79 -17.58
CA TRP A 400 47.65 12.92 -18.51
C TRP A 400 48.98 13.07 -19.27
N GLN A 401 50.12 12.88 -18.59
CA GLN A 401 51.43 12.93 -19.22
C GLN A 401 51.65 11.77 -20.19
N GLU A 402 51.20 10.56 -19.85
CA GLU A 402 51.27 9.38 -20.72
C GLU A 402 50.40 9.57 -21.97
N PHE A 403 49.17 10.07 -21.81
CA PHE A 403 48.33 10.47 -22.94
C PHE A 403 49.00 11.51 -23.85
N GLN A 404 49.59 12.56 -23.28
CA GLN A 404 50.30 13.59 -24.07
C GLN A 404 51.48 13.03 -24.87
N GLN A 405 52.21 12.06 -24.32
CA GLN A 405 53.32 11.41 -25.03
C GLN A 405 52.81 10.62 -26.23
N GLU A 406 51.72 9.86 -26.06
CA GLU A 406 51.17 9.05 -27.15
C GLU A 406 50.45 9.90 -28.22
N VAL A 407 49.92 11.07 -27.86
CA VAL A 407 49.46 12.08 -28.82
C VAL A 407 50.59 12.55 -29.75
N VAL A 408 51.80 12.78 -29.21
CA VAL A 408 52.96 13.15 -30.03
C VAL A 408 53.36 12.02 -30.99
N ASN A 409 53.21 10.77 -30.54
CA ASN A 409 53.51 9.58 -31.34
C ASN A 409 52.41 9.25 -32.37
N MET A 410 51.22 9.86 -32.26
CA MET A 410 50.04 9.61 -33.09
C MET A 410 49.63 8.11 -33.12
N ASP A 411 49.83 7.39 -32.01
CA ASP A 411 49.40 6.00 -31.87
C ASP A 411 47.97 5.96 -31.33
N GLU A 412 46.99 5.93 -32.23
CA GLU A 412 45.56 5.99 -31.91
C GLU A 412 45.12 4.92 -30.88
N LYS A 413 45.71 3.72 -30.95
CA LYS A 413 45.32 2.63 -30.04
C LYS A 413 45.79 2.90 -28.63
N LYS A 414 47.02 3.40 -28.47
CA LYS A 414 47.55 3.75 -27.16
C LYS A 414 46.89 5.00 -26.61
N MET A 415 46.68 6.02 -27.44
CA MET A 415 45.95 7.24 -27.07
C MET A 415 44.57 6.90 -26.47
N LEU A 416 43.84 5.94 -27.06
CA LEU A 416 42.56 5.48 -26.53
C LEU A 416 42.70 4.80 -25.15
N GLY A 417 43.77 4.02 -24.95
CA GLY A 417 44.09 3.38 -23.68
C GLY A 417 44.38 4.41 -22.58
N GLU A 418 45.37 5.28 -22.81
CA GLU A 418 45.80 6.29 -21.84
C GLU A 418 44.66 7.28 -21.51
N PHE A 419 43.82 7.64 -22.49
CA PHE A 419 42.65 8.48 -22.22
C PHE A 419 41.61 7.75 -21.36
N GLY A 420 41.45 6.44 -21.55
CA GLY A 420 40.61 5.60 -20.70
C GLY A 420 41.12 5.54 -19.26
N ASP A 421 42.43 5.42 -19.07
CA ASP A 421 43.07 5.39 -17.74
C ASP A 421 42.97 6.74 -17.04
N LEU A 422 43.06 7.85 -17.79
CA LEU A 422 42.77 9.20 -17.28
C LEU A 422 41.33 9.34 -16.76
N LEU A 423 40.34 8.89 -17.54
CA LEU A 423 38.94 8.91 -17.09
C LEU A 423 38.74 8.03 -15.85
N PHE A 424 39.40 6.87 -15.80
CA PHE A 424 39.37 5.98 -14.65
C PHE A 424 39.99 6.64 -13.41
N ALA A 425 41.07 7.39 -13.56
CA ALA A 425 41.70 8.16 -12.48
C ALA A 425 40.78 9.27 -11.95
N PHE A 426 40.05 9.99 -12.82
CA PHE A 426 39.06 10.97 -12.40
C PHE A 426 37.90 10.36 -11.63
N VAL A 427 37.40 9.19 -12.05
CA VAL A 427 36.38 8.44 -11.32
C VAL A 427 36.85 8.10 -9.90
N ASN A 428 38.14 7.78 -9.73
CA ASN A 428 38.71 7.47 -8.42
C ASN A 428 38.76 8.68 -7.50
N ILE A 429 39.11 9.85 -8.04
CA ILE A 429 39.08 11.12 -7.30
C ILE A 429 37.63 11.47 -6.91
N ALA A 430 36.69 11.37 -7.84
CA ALA A 430 35.27 11.61 -7.57
C ALA A 430 34.75 10.69 -6.45
N ARG A 431 35.10 9.41 -6.49
CA ARG A 431 34.76 8.42 -5.46
C ARG A 431 35.34 8.76 -4.09
N HIS A 432 36.57 9.25 -4.01
CA HIS A 432 37.17 9.70 -2.74
C HIS A 432 36.33 10.83 -2.10
N TYR A 433 35.83 11.76 -2.91
CA TYR A 433 34.94 12.83 -2.46
C TYR A 433 33.46 12.44 -2.36
N LYS A 434 33.12 11.16 -2.60
CA LYS A 434 31.74 10.63 -2.60
C LYS A 434 30.84 11.31 -3.64
N LEU A 435 31.40 11.74 -4.75
CA LEU A 435 30.66 12.25 -5.90
C LEU A 435 30.39 11.11 -6.88
N ASP A 436 29.15 10.99 -7.37
CA ASP A 436 28.83 10.07 -8.47
C ASP A 436 29.33 10.68 -9.79
N PRO A 437 30.25 10.03 -10.52
CA PRO A 437 30.83 10.60 -11.73
C PRO A 437 29.85 10.69 -12.90
N GLU A 438 28.85 9.80 -12.99
CA GLU A 438 27.84 9.86 -14.04
C GLU A 438 26.92 11.04 -13.80
N GLU A 439 26.49 11.23 -12.56
CA GLU A 439 25.70 12.39 -12.11
C GLU A 439 26.44 13.71 -12.35
N ALA A 440 27.73 13.76 -11.99
CA ALA A 440 28.55 14.96 -12.18
C ALA A 440 28.69 15.34 -13.67
N LEU A 441 28.76 14.33 -14.55
CA LEU A 441 28.80 14.56 -16.00
C LEU A 441 27.43 14.98 -16.52
N ARG A 442 26.32 14.36 -16.06
CA ARG A 442 24.95 14.77 -16.39
C ARG A 442 24.73 16.24 -16.07
N SER A 443 24.96 16.65 -14.83
CA SER A 443 24.85 18.05 -14.39
C SER A 443 25.74 19.01 -15.21
N THR A 444 26.89 18.54 -15.70
CA THR A 444 27.75 19.35 -16.57
C THR A 444 27.19 19.48 -17.98
N ASN A 445 26.58 18.43 -18.51
CA ASN A 445 25.95 18.43 -19.83
C ASN A 445 24.71 19.34 -19.84
N GLU A 446 23.85 19.26 -18.83
CA GLU A 446 22.67 20.14 -18.71
C GLU A 446 23.08 21.62 -18.70
N LYS A 447 24.00 21.97 -17.81
CA LYS A 447 24.57 23.32 -17.76
C LYS A 447 25.24 23.74 -19.09
N PHE A 448 25.78 22.82 -19.87
CA PHE A 448 26.28 23.16 -21.20
C PHE A 448 25.13 23.44 -22.17
N MET A 449 24.09 22.59 -22.16
CA MET A 449 22.90 22.73 -22.98
C MET A 449 22.17 24.04 -22.69
N ASP A 450 21.92 24.36 -21.42
CA ASP A 450 21.25 25.61 -21.01
C ASP A 450 21.96 26.84 -21.55
N ARG A 451 23.29 26.88 -21.42
CA ARG A 451 24.12 27.97 -21.95
C ARG A 451 24.07 28.03 -23.46
N PHE A 452 24.10 26.88 -24.11
CA PHE A 452 24.05 26.82 -25.57
C PHE A 452 22.69 27.31 -26.09
N LEU A 453 21.58 26.87 -25.48
CA LEU A 453 20.22 27.32 -25.79
C LEU A 453 20.06 28.82 -25.55
N TYR A 454 20.62 29.34 -24.45
CA TYR A 454 20.66 30.79 -24.20
C TYR A 454 21.39 31.53 -25.32
N MET A 455 22.55 31.03 -25.74
CA MET A 455 23.29 31.62 -26.86
C MET A 455 22.48 31.58 -28.16
N GLU A 456 21.84 30.45 -28.48
CA GLU A 456 20.99 30.34 -29.67
C GLU A 456 19.85 31.37 -29.66
N ALA A 457 19.18 31.54 -28.51
CA ALA A 457 18.15 32.55 -28.34
C ALA A 457 18.69 33.97 -28.57
N LYS A 458 19.87 34.29 -28.03
CA LYS A 458 20.52 35.60 -28.23
C LYS A 458 20.94 35.86 -29.67
N VAL A 459 21.48 34.84 -30.34
CA VAL A 459 21.86 34.95 -31.75
C VAL A 459 20.63 35.13 -32.65
N ALA A 460 19.53 34.45 -32.32
CA ALA A 460 18.25 34.63 -32.99
C ALA A 460 17.68 36.05 -32.77
N GLU A 461 17.74 36.61 -31.56
CA GLU A 461 17.36 38.01 -31.27
C GLU A 461 18.16 39.01 -32.14
N MET A 462 19.41 38.69 -32.45
CA MET A 462 20.28 39.49 -33.32
C MET A 462 20.00 39.30 -34.82
N ASN A 463 19.01 38.48 -35.21
CA ASN A 463 18.72 38.09 -36.59
C ASN A 463 19.96 37.56 -37.35
N LYS A 464 20.77 36.75 -36.67
CA LYS A 464 21.96 36.09 -37.24
C LYS A 464 21.86 34.59 -37.06
N GLU A 465 22.73 33.86 -37.75
CA GLU A 465 22.97 32.44 -37.46
C GLU A 465 24.27 32.26 -36.68
N MET A 466 24.38 31.17 -35.91
CA MET A 466 25.59 30.87 -35.10
C MET A 466 26.87 30.83 -35.95
N GLN A 467 26.75 30.36 -37.19
CA GLN A 467 27.86 30.29 -38.16
C GLN A 467 28.36 31.65 -38.65
N ASP A 468 27.58 32.73 -38.46
CA ASP A 468 27.94 34.09 -38.86
C ASP A 468 28.77 34.82 -37.81
N LEU A 469 28.97 34.21 -36.64
CA LEU A 469 29.70 34.79 -35.51
C LEU A 469 31.10 34.19 -35.38
N SER A 470 32.07 35.03 -34.99
CA SER A 470 33.40 34.54 -34.64
C SER A 470 33.37 33.84 -33.29
N LEU A 471 34.36 32.96 -33.03
CA LEU A 471 34.52 32.31 -31.74
C LEU A 471 34.61 33.32 -30.58
N GLU A 472 35.29 34.45 -30.81
CA GLU A 472 35.38 35.54 -29.83
C GLU A 472 34.01 36.17 -29.50
N GLN A 473 33.10 36.22 -30.48
CA GLN A 473 31.73 36.72 -30.27
C GLN A 473 30.85 35.69 -29.55
N LEU A 474 31.01 34.41 -29.88
CA LEU A 474 30.35 33.31 -29.22
C LEU A 474 30.80 33.19 -27.75
N ASP A 475 32.11 33.36 -27.48
CA ASP A 475 32.67 33.36 -26.12
C ASP A 475 32.07 34.49 -25.26
N ILE A 476 31.79 35.67 -25.84
CA ILE A 476 31.11 36.76 -25.10
C ILE A 476 29.70 36.33 -24.67
N LEU A 477 28.92 35.72 -25.58
CA LEU A 477 27.57 35.25 -25.27
C LEU A 477 27.60 34.07 -24.26
N TRP A 478 28.62 33.22 -24.33
CA TRP A 478 28.83 32.14 -23.38
C TRP A 478 29.15 32.65 -21.97
N GLU A 479 30.01 33.66 -21.85
CA GLU A 479 30.29 34.31 -20.56
C GLU A 479 29.08 35.10 -20.02
N GLU A 480 28.22 35.62 -20.90
CA GLU A 480 26.93 36.21 -20.50
C GLU A 480 25.97 35.15 -19.95
N ALA A 481 25.85 33.99 -20.62
CA ALA A 481 25.05 32.86 -20.15
C ALA A 481 25.47 32.42 -18.73
N LYS A 482 26.79 32.26 -18.49
CA LYS A 482 27.36 31.93 -17.17
C LYS A 482 26.99 32.91 -16.06
N GLN A 483 26.78 34.19 -16.38
CA GLN A 483 26.43 35.21 -15.38
C GLN A 483 24.95 35.21 -15.02
N THR A 484 24.11 34.62 -15.88
CA THR A 484 22.65 34.58 -15.71
C THR A 484 22.20 33.38 -14.84
N GLU A 485 23.02 32.33 -14.74
CA GLU A 485 22.80 31.10 -13.93
C GLU A 485 23.24 31.21 -12.46
N ARG A 486 23.77 32.37 -12.02
CA ARG A 486 24.20 32.60 -10.63
C ARG A 486 23.09 33.24 -9.81
#